data_AF-A0A521EY29-F1
#
_entry.id   AF-A0A521EY29-F1
#
_cell.length_a   1.000
_cell.length_b   1.000
_cell.length_c   1.000
_cell.angle_alpha   90.00
_cell.angle_beta   90.00
_cell.angle_gamma   90.00
#
_symmetry.space_group_name_H-M   'P 1'
#
loop_
_entity.id
_entity.type
_entity.pdbx_description
1 polymer ?
#
loop_
_entity_poly.entity_id
_entity_poly.type
_entity_poly.pdbx_seq_one_letter_code
_entity_poly.pdbx_strand_id
1 'polypeptide(L)'
;MKNLLTGVFTLFAMSFGFAQFNIDVTTQTGNLNVATVDQTGLLNINSLTQTGNRNTADIDQVGILNANTAKSIGNRNSIDVDQVGIGNSNEVMQMGNRNSASTWQLGVLNSTEQTQIGRRNDASSVQVGLGNSVVQYQDGRRNDASAIQLGSGNQAFQVQLGRRNDASGLQIGANNVLVQYQDGDDNSANHVQAGTGNIAASVQVGDDNTSVGVQAGNANQLYQFQIGNSNTAIDLQMGNGNFTWVAQSGTGHVHLGAQMGNGNSMIVNQSN
;
A
#
# COMPACT_ATOMS: atom_id res chain seq x y z
N MET A 1 8.93 -48.84 67.11
CA MET A 1 8.21 -49.10 65.84
C MET A 1 7.99 -47.77 65.17
N LYS A 2 8.44 -47.62 63.92
CA LYS A 2 8.59 -46.34 63.21
C LYS A 2 7.22 -45.89 62.66
N ASN A 3 6.88 -44.62 62.87
CA ASN A 3 5.66 -43.98 62.38
C ASN A 3 5.70 -43.85 60.85
N LEU A 4 4.70 -44.41 60.17
CA LEU A 4 4.50 -44.31 58.73
C LEU A 4 3.66 -43.04 58.45
N LEU A 5 4.32 -41.96 58.02
CA LEU A 5 3.64 -40.79 57.49
C LEU A 5 3.26 -41.08 56.03
N THR A 6 1.98 -41.32 55.77
CA THR A 6 1.43 -41.43 54.41
C THR A 6 1.35 -40.05 53.77
N GLY A 7 2.37 -39.70 52.99
CA GLY A 7 2.39 -38.48 52.17
C GLY A 7 1.42 -38.60 50.99
N VAL A 8 0.47 -37.67 50.92
CA VAL A 8 -0.41 -37.46 49.77
C VAL A 8 0.45 -37.00 48.59
N PHE A 9 0.51 -37.79 47.52
CA PHE A 9 1.13 -37.37 46.26
C PHE A 9 0.20 -36.38 45.55
N THR A 10 0.53 -35.10 45.64
CA THR A 10 -0.06 -34.06 44.79
C THR A 10 0.39 -34.29 43.33
N LEU A 11 -0.59 -34.52 42.47
CA LEU A 11 -0.44 -34.57 41.01
C LEU A 11 -0.03 -33.17 40.52
N PHE A 12 1.25 -32.97 40.20
CA PHE A 12 1.71 -31.81 39.45
C PHE A 12 1.21 -31.93 38.00
N ALA A 13 0.11 -31.25 37.67
CA ALA A 13 -0.23 -30.98 36.29
C ALA A 13 0.81 -29.99 35.74
N MET A 14 1.80 -30.49 34.99
CA MET A 14 2.67 -29.63 34.18
C MET A 14 1.83 -29.07 33.03
N SER A 15 1.47 -27.79 33.11
CA SER A 15 0.97 -27.06 31.94
C SER A 15 2.16 -26.82 31.01
N PHE A 16 2.16 -27.46 29.83
CA PHE A 16 3.01 -27.01 28.72
C PHE A 16 2.45 -25.69 28.21
N GLY A 17 2.89 -24.57 28.79
CA GLY A 17 2.69 -23.27 28.17
C GLY A 17 3.59 -23.19 26.94
N PHE A 18 3.02 -23.31 25.74
CA PHE A 18 3.74 -22.93 24.53
C PHE A 18 4.09 -21.45 24.65
N ALA A 19 5.38 -21.13 24.82
CA ALA A 19 5.85 -19.76 24.80
C ALA A 19 5.65 -19.21 23.37
N GLN A 20 4.79 -18.20 23.26
CA GLN A 20 4.63 -17.37 22.08
C GLN A 20 5.94 -16.57 21.89
N PHE A 21 6.77 -16.92 20.91
CA PHE A 21 8.00 -16.18 20.62
C PHE A 21 7.71 -15.06 19.64
N ASN A 22 7.46 -13.83 20.09
CA ASN A 22 7.47 -12.64 19.23
C ASN A 22 8.77 -11.86 19.47
N ILE A 23 9.24 -11.13 18.45
CA ILE A 23 10.45 -10.30 18.51
C ILE A 23 10.04 -8.85 18.27
N ASP A 24 10.34 -7.98 19.23
CA ASP A 24 10.21 -6.53 19.09
C ASP A 24 11.58 -5.88 19.30
N VAL A 25 11.98 -5.03 18.35
CA VAL A 25 13.14 -4.14 18.44
C VAL A 25 12.68 -2.73 18.15
N THR A 26 12.44 -1.95 19.21
CA THR A 26 12.05 -0.54 19.10
C THR A 26 13.16 0.37 19.58
N THR A 27 13.63 1.28 18.71
CA THR A 27 14.66 2.28 19.01
C THR A 27 14.10 3.69 18.80
N GLN A 28 14.13 4.52 19.84
CA GLN A 28 13.70 5.92 19.77
C GLN A 28 14.85 6.86 20.16
N THR A 29 15.16 7.83 19.30
CA THR A 29 16.19 8.86 19.55
C THR A 29 15.61 10.26 19.32
N GLY A 30 15.76 11.16 20.29
CA GLY A 30 15.23 12.52 20.27
C GLY A 30 14.11 12.74 21.28
N ASN A 31 13.24 13.75 21.10
CA ASN A 31 12.28 14.17 22.13
C ASN A 31 10.83 13.82 21.78
N LEU A 32 10.08 13.31 22.75
CA LEU A 32 8.62 13.11 22.67
C LEU A 32 8.17 12.16 21.54
N ASN A 33 9.03 11.22 21.11
CA ASN A 33 8.58 10.16 20.21
C ASN A 33 7.73 9.15 21.01
N VAL A 34 6.69 8.61 20.39
CA VAL A 34 5.77 7.63 20.96
C VAL A 34 5.74 6.40 20.05
N ALA A 35 5.82 5.22 20.64
CA ALA A 35 5.73 3.95 19.95
C ALA A 35 4.89 2.99 20.79
N THR A 36 3.85 2.42 20.18
CA THR A 36 3.05 1.32 20.72
C THR A 36 3.22 0.13 19.78
N VAL A 37 3.46 -1.06 20.34
CA VAL A 37 3.64 -2.29 19.57
C VAL A 37 2.97 -3.42 20.32
N ASP A 38 1.87 -3.96 19.78
CA ASP A 38 1.16 -5.11 20.33
C ASP A 38 1.28 -6.33 19.40
N GLN A 39 1.95 -7.37 19.87
CA GLN A 39 2.17 -8.61 19.10
C GLN A 39 1.46 -9.80 19.76
N THR A 40 0.42 -10.32 19.10
CA THR A 40 -0.30 -11.53 19.53
C THR A 40 -0.08 -12.68 18.55
N GLY A 41 0.37 -13.84 19.05
CA GLY A 41 0.56 -15.04 18.23
C GLY A 41 1.99 -15.57 18.24
N LEU A 42 2.51 -16.08 17.12
CA LEU A 42 3.79 -16.81 17.08
C LEU A 42 4.73 -16.22 16.01
N LEU A 43 5.96 -15.89 16.42
CA LEU A 43 7.03 -15.43 15.53
C LEU A 43 6.69 -14.17 14.75
N ASN A 44 5.87 -13.28 15.32
CA ASN A 44 5.74 -11.93 14.78
C ASN A 44 7.04 -11.16 15.06
N ILE A 45 7.53 -10.42 14.07
CA ILE A 45 8.76 -9.64 14.14
C ILE A 45 8.42 -8.17 13.90
N ASN A 46 8.84 -7.31 14.81
CA ASN A 46 8.78 -5.87 14.68
C ASN A 46 10.18 -5.27 14.80
N SER A 47 10.51 -4.35 13.90
CA SER A 47 11.70 -3.53 13.94
C SER A 47 11.31 -2.07 13.69
N LEU A 48 11.29 -1.26 14.74
CA LEU A 48 10.90 0.15 14.68
C LEU A 48 12.10 1.04 15.04
N THR A 49 12.40 2.03 14.20
CA THR A 49 13.36 3.10 14.50
C THR A 49 12.73 4.47 14.31
N GLN A 50 12.68 5.27 15.37
CA GLN A 50 12.22 6.67 15.33
C GLN A 50 13.35 7.62 15.73
N THR A 51 13.73 8.53 14.84
CA THR A 51 14.76 9.55 15.08
C THR A 51 14.18 10.94 14.86
N GLY A 52 14.33 11.83 15.84
CA GLY A 52 13.87 13.22 15.80
C GLY A 52 12.81 13.51 16.86
N ASN A 53 11.82 14.35 16.57
CA ASN A 53 10.89 14.81 17.60
C ASN A 53 9.41 14.56 17.28
N ARG A 54 8.65 14.11 18.28
CA ARG A 54 7.19 13.91 18.20
C ARG A 54 6.75 12.95 17.11
N ASN A 55 7.56 11.98 16.74
CA ASN A 55 7.13 10.91 15.83
C ASN A 55 6.26 9.91 16.60
N THR A 56 5.19 9.43 15.98
CA THR A 56 4.28 8.44 16.54
C THR A 56 4.33 7.18 15.68
N ALA A 57 4.32 6.01 16.32
CA ALA A 57 4.15 4.73 15.66
C ALA A 57 3.17 3.88 16.48
N ASP A 58 2.20 3.27 15.82
CA ASP A 58 1.26 2.31 16.37
C ASP A 58 1.29 1.05 15.49
N ILE A 59 1.50 -0.12 16.08
CA ILE A 59 1.83 -1.34 15.35
C ILE A 59 1.18 -2.54 16.04
N ASP A 60 0.14 -3.10 15.41
CA ASP A 60 -0.58 -4.27 15.88
C ASP A 60 -0.33 -5.47 14.95
N GLN A 61 0.26 -6.54 15.49
CA GLN A 61 0.54 -7.77 14.74
C GLN A 61 -0.16 -8.96 15.39
N VAL A 62 -1.19 -9.50 14.72
CA VAL A 62 -1.96 -10.66 15.16
C VAL A 62 -1.76 -11.83 14.20
N GLY A 63 -1.25 -12.95 14.70
CA GLY A 63 -1.12 -14.20 13.94
C GLY A 63 0.29 -14.77 13.94
N ILE A 64 0.75 -15.25 12.79
CA ILE A 64 1.98 -16.06 12.70
C ILE A 64 2.93 -15.45 11.67
N LEU A 65 4.19 -15.26 12.02
CA LEU A 65 5.24 -14.82 11.08
C LEU A 65 4.95 -13.46 10.42
N ASN A 66 4.14 -12.60 11.01
CA ASN A 66 3.99 -11.24 10.49
C ASN A 66 5.28 -10.45 10.74
N ALA A 67 5.77 -9.75 9.73
CA ALA A 67 7.00 -8.97 9.79
C ALA A 67 6.69 -7.50 9.54
N ASN A 68 7.20 -6.64 10.41
CA ASN A 68 7.13 -5.19 10.26
C ASN A 68 8.52 -4.57 10.42
N THR A 69 8.89 -3.70 9.48
CA THR A 69 10.03 -2.79 9.59
C THR A 69 9.54 -1.37 9.37
N ALA A 70 9.71 -0.51 10.37
CA ALA A 70 9.26 0.88 10.33
C ALA A 70 10.40 1.83 10.70
N LYS A 71 10.60 2.86 9.89
CA LYS A 71 11.64 3.87 10.10
C LYS A 71 11.06 5.27 9.90
N SER A 72 11.05 6.07 10.97
CA SER A 72 10.65 7.48 10.90
C SER A 72 11.80 8.40 11.30
N ILE A 73 12.27 9.23 10.38
CA ILE A 73 13.30 10.25 10.59
C ILE A 73 12.70 11.65 10.42
N GLY A 74 12.88 12.51 11.41
CA GLY A 74 12.47 13.91 11.38
C GLY A 74 11.41 14.23 12.43
N ASN A 75 10.38 15.01 12.11
CA ASN A 75 9.45 15.50 13.13
C ASN A 75 7.98 15.27 12.79
N ARG A 76 7.21 14.83 13.79
CA ARG A 76 5.75 14.65 13.70
C ARG A 76 5.31 13.67 12.61
N ASN A 77 6.14 12.71 12.24
CA ASN A 77 5.71 11.66 11.34
C ASN A 77 4.86 10.63 12.11
N SER A 78 3.92 9.98 11.42
CA SER A 78 2.98 9.01 11.98
C SER A 78 3.04 7.72 11.17
N ILE A 79 3.20 6.59 11.85
CA ILE A 79 3.14 5.24 11.28
C ILE A 79 2.02 4.50 12.01
N ASP A 80 1.15 3.86 11.25
CA ASP A 80 0.04 3.03 11.75
C ASP A 80 0.02 1.72 10.94
N VAL A 81 0.15 0.58 11.62
CA VAL A 81 0.32 -0.73 10.97
C VAL A 81 -0.51 -1.79 11.68
N ASP A 82 -1.49 -2.33 10.97
CA ASP A 82 -2.31 -3.46 11.38
C ASP A 82 -2.04 -4.68 10.49
N GLN A 83 -1.46 -5.75 11.05
CA GLN A 83 -1.20 -7.00 10.34
C GLN A 83 -1.93 -8.17 11.01
N VAL A 84 -2.92 -8.74 10.31
CA VAL A 84 -3.69 -9.88 10.80
C VAL A 84 -3.57 -11.06 9.85
N GLY A 85 -3.05 -12.18 10.34
CA GLY A 85 -2.97 -13.45 9.61
C GLY A 85 -1.57 -14.06 9.58
N ILE A 86 -1.11 -14.53 8.42
CA ILE A 86 0.11 -15.36 8.33
C ILE A 86 1.09 -14.76 7.33
N GLY A 87 2.31 -14.46 7.78
CA GLY A 87 3.41 -14.10 6.89
C GLY A 87 3.23 -12.77 6.17
N ASN A 88 2.39 -11.86 6.69
CA ASN A 88 2.26 -10.53 6.11
C ASN A 88 3.55 -9.72 6.37
N SER A 89 3.98 -8.93 5.40
CA SER A 89 5.20 -8.13 5.46
C SER A 89 4.89 -6.65 5.26
N ASN A 90 5.43 -5.79 6.10
CA ASN A 90 5.30 -4.35 6.00
C ASN A 90 6.66 -3.66 6.13
N GLU A 91 6.95 -2.76 5.21
CA GLU A 91 8.10 -1.85 5.28
C GLU A 91 7.63 -0.40 5.11
N VAL A 92 7.88 0.44 6.11
CA VAL A 92 7.54 1.86 6.08
C VAL A 92 8.80 2.69 6.34
N MET A 93 9.09 3.63 5.43
CA MET A 93 10.15 4.62 5.59
C MET A 93 9.61 6.04 5.42
N GLN A 94 9.74 6.85 6.47
CA GLN A 94 9.38 8.27 6.46
C GLN A 94 10.60 9.12 6.75
N MET A 95 10.89 10.08 5.87
CA MET A 95 11.94 11.08 6.06
C MET A 95 11.39 12.48 5.88
N GLY A 96 11.50 13.31 6.92
CA GLY A 96 11.09 14.71 6.87
C GLY A 96 10.06 15.06 7.96
N ASN A 97 8.99 15.77 7.60
CA ASN A 97 8.08 16.33 8.60
C ASN A 97 6.60 16.08 8.29
N ARG A 98 5.86 15.58 9.29
CA ARG A 98 4.41 15.36 9.21
C ARG A 98 3.98 14.40 8.10
N ASN A 99 4.82 13.42 7.76
CA ASN A 99 4.40 12.35 6.86
C ASN A 99 3.53 11.34 7.62
N SER A 100 2.57 10.72 6.94
CA SER A 100 1.61 9.77 7.50
C SER A 100 1.58 8.52 6.65
N ALA A 101 1.80 7.35 7.26
CA ALA A 101 1.76 6.06 6.59
C ALA A 101 0.83 5.14 7.37
N SER A 102 -0.13 4.54 6.67
CA SER A 102 -1.07 3.57 7.22
C SER A 102 -1.04 2.30 6.38
N THR A 103 -0.95 1.16 7.04
CA THR A 103 -1.01 -0.16 6.42
C THR A 103 -1.99 -1.04 7.17
N TRP A 104 -2.93 -1.63 6.45
CA TRP A 104 -3.81 -2.69 6.96
C TRP A 104 -3.73 -3.93 6.07
N GLN A 105 -3.25 -5.04 6.62
CA GLN A 105 -3.10 -6.31 5.93
C GLN A 105 -3.91 -7.39 6.65
N LEU A 106 -4.88 -7.98 5.95
CA LEU A 106 -5.68 -9.10 6.42
C LEU A 106 -5.52 -10.29 5.48
N GLY A 107 -4.94 -11.38 5.99
CA GLY A 107 -4.82 -12.64 5.26
C GLY A 107 -3.41 -13.20 5.26
N VAL A 108 -2.94 -13.66 4.11
CA VAL A 108 -1.72 -14.46 4.00
C VAL A 108 -0.77 -13.85 3.00
N LEU A 109 0.49 -13.66 3.39
CA LEU A 109 1.58 -13.22 2.50
C LEU A 109 1.32 -11.89 1.78
N ASN A 110 0.52 -10.98 2.35
CA ASN A 110 0.39 -9.63 1.77
C ASN A 110 1.64 -8.80 2.08
N SER A 111 2.06 -7.94 1.15
CA SER A 111 3.29 -7.17 1.26
C SER A 111 3.05 -5.69 0.99
N THR A 112 3.45 -4.81 1.89
CA THR A 112 3.38 -3.35 1.70
C THR A 112 4.76 -2.75 1.85
N GLU A 113 5.12 -1.87 0.91
CA GLU A 113 6.28 -0.97 1.01
C GLU A 113 5.82 0.47 0.81
N GLN A 114 6.05 1.33 1.80
CA GLN A 114 5.68 2.75 1.77
C GLN A 114 6.89 3.62 2.07
N THR A 115 7.31 4.45 1.11
CA THR A 115 8.39 5.42 1.28
C THR A 115 7.89 6.84 1.08
N GLN A 116 8.10 7.71 2.07
CA GLN A 116 7.64 9.09 2.07
C GLN A 116 8.77 10.05 2.45
N ILE A 117 9.24 10.82 1.47
CA ILE A 117 10.30 11.81 1.62
C ILE A 117 9.71 13.22 1.48
N GLY A 118 10.01 14.10 2.43
CA GLY A 118 9.61 15.50 2.40
C GLY A 118 8.59 15.87 3.47
N ARG A 119 7.44 16.45 3.09
CA ARG A 119 6.54 17.06 4.08
C ARG A 119 5.06 16.87 3.78
N ARG A 120 4.33 16.33 4.77
CA ARG A 120 2.87 16.13 4.71
C ARG A 120 2.45 15.19 3.59
N ASN A 121 3.26 14.20 3.26
CA ASN A 121 2.83 13.14 2.36
C ASN A 121 2.00 12.12 3.14
N ASP A 122 0.98 11.55 2.50
CA ASP A 122 0.07 10.57 3.09
C ASP A 122 0.03 9.31 2.22
N ALA A 123 0.25 8.14 2.81
CA ALA A 123 0.29 6.86 2.11
C ALA A 123 -0.58 5.87 2.86
N SER A 124 -1.54 5.27 2.15
CA SER A 124 -2.45 4.28 2.71
C SER A 124 -2.49 3.01 1.85
N SER A 125 -2.38 1.86 2.51
CA SER A 125 -2.42 0.55 1.86
C SER A 125 -3.39 -0.36 2.62
N VAL A 126 -4.41 -0.87 1.93
CA VAL A 126 -5.33 -1.89 2.47
C VAL A 126 -5.26 -3.13 1.60
N GLN A 127 -4.89 -4.26 2.17
CA GLN A 127 -4.79 -5.53 1.46
C GLN A 127 -5.57 -6.62 2.18
N VAL A 128 -6.55 -7.21 1.49
CA VAL A 128 -7.36 -8.31 2.02
C VAL A 128 -7.26 -9.51 1.09
N GLY A 129 -6.70 -10.61 1.59
CA GLY A 129 -6.61 -11.89 0.90
C GLY A 129 -5.20 -12.46 0.87
N LEU A 130 -4.77 -12.95 -0.30
CA LEU A 130 -3.57 -13.78 -0.44
C LEU A 130 -2.55 -13.15 -1.40
N GLY A 131 -1.34 -12.89 -0.93
CA GLY A 131 -0.21 -12.56 -1.81
C GLY A 131 -0.37 -11.26 -2.57
N ASN A 132 -1.14 -10.31 -2.05
CA ASN A 132 -1.24 -8.98 -2.65
C ASN A 132 0.05 -8.18 -2.36
N SER A 133 0.35 -7.19 -3.19
CA SER A 133 1.55 -6.36 -3.06
C SER A 133 1.26 -4.89 -3.41
N VAL A 134 1.63 -4.00 -2.50
CA VAL A 134 1.54 -2.53 -2.67
C VAL A 134 2.92 -1.94 -2.48
N VAL A 135 3.35 -1.10 -3.43
CA VAL A 135 4.54 -0.25 -3.32
C VAL A 135 4.14 1.18 -3.59
N GLN A 136 4.37 2.06 -2.61
CA GLN A 136 4.05 3.49 -2.68
C GLN A 136 5.30 4.32 -2.41
N TYR A 137 5.65 5.20 -3.33
CA TYR A 137 6.79 6.11 -3.21
C TYR A 137 6.34 7.55 -3.42
N GLN A 138 6.65 8.40 -2.46
CA GLN A 138 6.29 9.82 -2.48
C GLN A 138 7.49 10.67 -2.13
N ASP A 139 7.93 11.52 -3.07
CA ASP A 139 8.94 12.54 -2.81
C ASP A 139 8.36 13.93 -3.08
N GLY A 140 8.40 14.77 -2.04
CA GLY A 140 7.98 16.15 -2.11
C GLY A 140 6.98 16.53 -1.03
N ARG A 141 5.86 17.16 -1.40
CA ARG A 141 4.99 17.80 -0.40
C ARG A 141 3.50 17.69 -0.71
N ARG A 142 2.76 17.15 0.26
CA ARG A 142 1.30 16.95 0.18
C ARG A 142 0.89 15.96 -0.90
N ASN A 143 1.71 14.98 -1.20
CA ASN A 143 1.33 13.89 -2.09
C ASN A 143 0.49 12.86 -1.32
N ASP A 144 -0.53 12.29 -1.95
CA ASP A 144 -1.49 11.37 -1.35
C ASP A 144 -1.61 10.11 -2.21
N ALA A 145 -1.22 8.96 -1.67
CA ALA A 145 -1.28 7.66 -2.36
C ALA A 145 -2.16 6.70 -1.56
N SER A 146 -3.13 6.10 -2.24
CA SER A 146 -4.02 5.11 -1.66
C SER A 146 -4.12 3.88 -2.56
N ALA A 147 -3.91 2.70 -1.99
CA ALA A 147 -4.07 1.43 -2.69
C ALA A 147 -4.93 0.47 -1.87
N ILE A 148 -5.97 -0.08 -2.50
CA ILE A 148 -6.87 -1.06 -1.93
C ILE A 148 -6.87 -2.30 -2.82
N GLN A 149 -6.49 -3.45 -2.26
CA GLN A 149 -6.43 -4.72 -2.96
C GLN A 149 -7.29 -5.77 -2.25
N LEU A 150 -8.31 -6.27 -2.94
CA LEU A 150 -9.22 -7.29 -2.44
C LEU A 150 -9.12 -8.53 -3.32
N GLY A 151 -8.60 -9.64 -2.77
CA GLY A 151 -8.46 -10.90 -3.47
C GLY A 151 -7.03 -11.43 -3.45
N SER A 152 -6.49 -11.86 -4.59
CA SER A 152 -5.22 -12.59 -4.61
C SER A 152 -4.24 -12.14 -5.68
N GLY A 153 -2.97 -11.96 -5.32
CA GLY A 153 -1.91 -11.68 -6.28
C GLY A 153 -2.05 -10.34 -7.00
N ASN A 154 -2.82 -9.39 -6.46
CA ASN A 154 -2.90 -8.06 -7.05
C ASN A 154 -1.62 -7.27 -6.74
N GLN A 155 -1.21 -6.42 -7.67
CA GLN A 155 0.01 -5.61 -7.58
C GLN A 155 -0.31 -4.15 -7.88
N ALA A 156 0.10 -3.25 -6.99
CA ALA A 156 -0.05 -1.81 -7.15
C ALA A 156 1.29 -1.12 -6.93
N PHE A 157 1.71 -0.30 -7.89
CA PHE A 157 2.90 0.53 -7.82
C PHE A 157 2.52 1.98 -8.06
N GLN A 158 2.72 2.84 -7.06
CA GLN A 158 2.34 4.25 -7.11
C GLN A 158 3.55 5.13 -6.79
N VAL A 159 3.89 6.05 -7.69
CA VAL A 159 5.02 6.97 -7.55
C VAL A 159 4.56 8.39 -7.78
N GLN A 160 4.81 9.27 -6.81
CA GLN A 160 4.42 10.68 -6.84
C GLN A 160 5.63 11.56 -6.52
N LEU A 161 6.09 12.31 -7.51
CA LEU A 161 7.18 13.27 -7.39
C LEU A 161 6.63 14.69 -7.54
N GLY A 162 6.98 15.57 -6.61
CA GLY A 162 6.53 16.97 -6.64
C GLY A 162 5.49 17.25 -5.57
N ARG A 163 4.36 17.87 -5.94
CA ARG A 163 3.49 18.52 -4.96
C ARG A 163 2.02 18.30 -5.24
N ARG A 164 1.27 17.86 -4.21
CA ARG A 164 -0.19 17.66 -4.31
C ARG A 164 -0.60 16.69 -5.42
N ASN A 165 0.26 15.71 -5.72
CA ASN A 165 -0.15 14.62 -6.58
C ASN A 165 -1.01 13.63 -5.79
N ASP A 166 -2.07 13.14 -6.43
CA ASP A 166 -3.03 12.18 -5.89
C ASP A 166 -3.02 10.92 -6.75
N ALA A 167 -2.85 9.75 -6.13
CA ALA A 167 -2.93 8.46 -6.81
C ALA A 167 -3.77 7.49 -5.99
N SER A 168 -4.89 7.07 -6.57
CA SER A 168 -5.81 6.11 -5.98
C SER A 168 -5.93 4.87 -6.84
N GLY A 169 -5.81 3.70 -6.21
CA GLY A 169 -5.88 2.40 -6.84
C GLY A 169 -6.82 1.45 -6.11
N LEU A 170 -7.78 0.87 -6.82
CA LEU A 170 -8.64 -0.19 -6.31
C LEU A 170 -8.55 -1.41 -7.23
N GLN A 171 -8.12 -2.54 -6.69
CA GLN A 171 -8.05 -3.81 -7.39
C GLN A 171 -8.90 -4.86 -6.69
N ILE A 172 -9.91 -5.38 -7.37
CA ILE A 172 -10.81 -6.43 -6.88
C ILE A 172 -10.66 -7.65 -7.78
N GLY A 173 -10.37 -8.80 -7.18
CA GLY A 173 -10.18 -10.06 -7.88
C GLY A 173 -8.74 -10.53 -7.82
N ALA A 174 -8.20 -11.00 -8.95
CA ALA A 174 -6.93 -11.72 -8.95
C ALA A 174 -5.95 -11.24 -10.01
N ASN A 175 -4.66 -11.20 -9.68
CA ASN A 175 -3.57 -10.93 -10.61
C ASN A 175 -3.74 -9.62 -11.40
N ASN A 176 -4.42 -8.62 -10.83
CA ASN A 176 -4.50 -7.31 -11.46
C ASN A 176 -3.21 -6.54 -11.19
N VAL A 177 -2.77 -5.74 -12.15
CA VAL A 177 -1.57 -4.91 -12.06
C VAL A 177 -1.96 -3.45 -12.29
N LEU A 178 -1.59 -2.60 -11.35
CA LEU A 178 -1.78 -1.16 -11.40
C LEU A 178 -0.43 -0.45 -11.28
N VAL A 179 -0.16 0.46 -12.20
CA VAL A 179 1.02 1.33 -12.19
C VAL A 179 0.55 2.77 -12.32
N GLN A 180 0.92 3.62 -11.38
CA GLN A 180 0.61 5.05 -11.41
C GLN A 180 1.88 5.84 -11.16
N TYR A 181 2.23 6.71 -12.10
CA TYR A 181 3.40 7.58 -12.00
C TYR A 181 2.98 9.02 -12.26
N GLN A 182 3.21 9.91 -11.30
CA GLN A 182 3.00 11.35 -11.43
C GLN A 182 4.30 12.09 -11.12
N ASP A 183 4.72 12.97 -12.03
CA ASP A 183 5.86 13.88 -11.86
C ASP A 183 5.45 15.31 -12.22
N GLY A 184 5.36 16.17 -11.20
CA GLY A 184 4.91 17.55 -11.33
C GLY A 184 4.01 17.97 -10.16
N ASP A 185 3.18 19.00 -10.39
CA ASP A 185 2.27 19.54 -9.37
C ASP A 185 0.80 19.25 -9.71
N ASP A 186 0.02 18.96 -8.66
CA ASP A 186 -1.45 18.91 -8.70
C ASP A 186 -2.02 17.89 -9.74
N ASN A 187 -1.29 16.80 -10.04
CA ASN A 187 -1.77 15.70 -10.91
C ASN A 187 -2.63 14.68 -10.15
N SER A 188 -3.62 14.07 -10.82
CA SER A 188 -4.50 13.05 -10.22
C SER A 188 -4.61 11.80 -11.08
N ALA A 189 -4.34 10.61 -10.52
CA ALA A 189 -4.65 9.32 -11.14
C ALA A 189 -5.60 8.49 -10.29
N ASN A 190 -6.70 8.02 -10.88
CA ASN A 190 -7.63 7.12 -10.21
C ASN A 190 -7.90 5.89 -11.08
N HIS A 191 -7.56 4.70 -10.59
CA HIS A 191 -7.73 3.47 -11.34
C HIS A 191 -8.48 2.41 -10.54
N VAL A 192 -9.49 1.83 -11.17
CA VAL A 192 -10.31 0.74 -10.63
C VAL A 192 -10.23 -0.46 -11.57
N GLN A 193 -9.83 -1.61 -11.04
CA GLN A 193 -9.77 -2.87 -11.76
C GLN A 193 -10.62 -3.92 -11.03
N ALA A 194 -11.60 -4.50 -11.71
CA ALA A 194 -12.44 -5.57 -11.20
C ALA A 194 -12.38 -6.77 -12.13
N GLY A 195 -11.90 -7.91 -11.63
CA GLY A 195 -11.79 -9.17 -12.37
C GLY A 195 -10.39 -9.77 -12.28
N THR A 196 -9.94 -10.43 -13.35
CA THR A 196 -8.67 -11.16 -13.35
C THR A 196 -7.72 -10.72 -14.45
N GLY A 197 -6.45 -10.49 -14.08
CA GLY A 197 -5.38 -10.25 -15.04
C GLY A 197 -5.48 -8.91 -15.78
N ASN A 198 -6.19 -7.92 -15.23
CA ASN A 198 -6.25 -6.60 -15.83
C ASN A 198 -4.95 -5.83 -15.56
N ILE A 199 -4.54 -5.01 -16.51
CA ILE A 199 -3.37 -4.14 -16.41
C ILE A 199 -3.82 -2.69 -16.66
N ALA A 200 -3.50 -1.81 -15.72
CA ALA A 200 -3.75 -0.40 -15.82
C ALA A 200 -2.46 0.37 -15.51
N ALA A 201 -2.06 1.25 -16.41
CA ALA A 201 -0.90 2.11 -16.24
C ALA A 201 -1.26 3.56 -16.58
N SER A 202 -0.94 4.48 -15.67
CA SER A 202 -1.01 5.92 -15.93
C SER A 202 0.33 6.58 -15.67
N VAL A 203 0.77 7.42 -16.60
CA VAL A 203 1.95 8.27 -16.48
C VAL A 203 1.55 9.71 -16.75
N GLN A 204 1.72 10.58 -15.78
CA GLN A 204 1.43 12.01 -15.87
C GLN A 204 2.71 12.80 -15.59
N VAL A 205 3.17 13.59 -16.55
CA VAL A 205 4.34 14.47 -16.43
C VAL A 205 3.95 15.89 -16.76
N GLY A 206 4.10 16.81 -15.82
CA GLY A 206 3.64 18.19 -15.91
C GLY A 206 2.60 18.50 -14.83
N ASP A 207 1.76 19.51 -15.04
CA ASP A 207 0.89 20.03 -13.98
C ASP A 207 -0.61 19.87 -14.29
N ASP A 208 -1.43 19.69 -13.26
CA ASP A 208 -2.90 19.63 -13.34
C ASP A 208 -3.45 18.54 -14.29
N ASN A 209 -2.72 17.44 -14.53
CA ASN A 209 -3.24 16.34 -15.35
C ASN A 209 -4.20 15.45 -14.56
N THR A 210 -5.12 14.79 -15.26
CA THR A 210 -6.12 13.88 -14.69
C THR A 210 -6.23 12.63 -15.54
N SER A 211 -6.00 11.48 -14.91
CA SER A 211 -6.06 10.15 -15.52
C SER A 211 -7.05 9.29 -14.74
N VAL A 212 -8.08 8.78 -15.41
CA VAL A 212 -9.07 7.89 -14.80
C VAL A 212 -9.20 6.62 -15.63
N GLY A 213 -9.04 5.48 -15.00
CA GLY A 213 -9.16 4.18 -15.65
C GLY A 213 -10.09 3.24 -14.91
N VAL A 214 -11.10 2.69 -15.59
CA VAL A 214 -11.99 1.67 -15.02
C VAL A 214 -11.99 0.45 -15.91
N GLN A 215 -11.58 -0.70 -15.37
CA GLN A 215 -11.56 -1.98 -16.07
C GLN A 215 -12.43 -2.99 -15.33
N ALA A 216 -13.45 -3.52 -16.00
CA ALA A 216 -14.31 -4.58 -15.49
C ALA A 216 -14.30 -5.79 -16.44
N GLY A 217 -13.83 -6.94 -15.95
CA GLY A 217 -13.69 -8.18 -16.71
C GLY A 217 -12.26 -8.71 -16.64
N ASN A 218 -11.82 -9.45 -17.66
CA ASN A 218 -10.54 -10.15 -17.61
C ASN A 218 -9.57 -9.71 -18.71
N ALA A 219 -8.28 -9.70 -18.38
CA ALA A 219 -7.20 -9.43 -19.34
C ALA A 219 -7.34 -8.10 -20.10
N ASN A 220 -8.02 -7.10 -19.53
CA ASN A 220 -8.07 -5.77 -20.12
C ASN A 220 -6.77 -5.03 -19.87
N GLN A 221 -6.35 -4.20 -20.82
CA GLN A 221 -5.13 -3.42 -20.78
C GLN A 221 -5.45 -1.95 -21.06
N LEU A 222 -5.07 -1.08 -20.14
CA LEU A 222 -5.28 0.36 -20.22
C LEU A 222 -3.96 1.07 -19.95
N TYR A 223 -3.52 1.86 -20.93
CA TYR A 223 -2.33 2.69 -20.81
C TYR A 223 -2.69 4.15 -21.11
N GLN A 224 -2.45 5.04 -20.15
CA GLN A 224 -2.71 6.48 -20.25
C GLN A 224 -1.41 7.25 -20.02
N PHE A 225 -0.98 8.02 -21.01
CA PHE A 225 0.22 8.86 -20.96
C PHE A 225 -0.18 10.32 -21.21
N GLN A 226 0.10 11.18 -20.25
CA GLN A 226 -0.20 12.60 -20.31
C GLN A 226 1.07 13.40 -20.04
N ILE A 227 1.55 14.14 -21.03
CA ILE A 227 2.73 15.00 -20.92
C ILE A 227 2.30 16.43 -21.20
N GLY A 228 2.61 17.35 -20.30
CA GLY A 228 2.19 18.75 -20.38
C GLY A 228 1.15 19.07 -19.31
N ASN A 229 0.27 20.03 -19.56
CA ASN A 229 -0.56 20.61 -18.51
C ASN A 229 -2.06 20.49 -18.79
N SER A 230 -2.84 20.28 -17.72
CA SER A 230 -4.31 20.27 -17.77
C SER A 230 -4.89 19.24 -18.75
N ASN A 231 -4.23 18.12 -18.96
CA ASN A 231 -4.75 17.05 -19.80
C ASN A 231 -5.66 16.12 -19.00
N THR A 232 -6.76 15.67 -19.60
CA THR A 232 -7.73 14.75 -19.00
C THR A 232 -7.92 13.53 -19.89
N ALA A 233 -7.76 12.33 -19.33
CA ALA A 233 -7.98 11.06 -19.99
C ALA A 233 -8.85 10.18 -19.08
N ILE A 234 -10.01 9.79 -19.58
CA ILE A 234 -10.95 8.93 -18.87
C ILE A 234 -11.27 7.73 -19.75
N ASP A 235 -10.99 6.53 -19.27
CA ASP A 235 -11.22 5.30 -20.01
C ASP A 235 -12.00 4.27 -19.21
N LEU A 236 -13.02 3.70 -19.84
CA LEU A 236 -13.83 2.62 -19.32
C LEU A 236 -13.71 1.40 -20.24
N GLN A 237 -13.27 0.26 -19.71
CA GLN A 237 -13.22 -1.02 -20.41
C GLN A 237 -14.11 -2.04 -19.69
N MET A 238 -15.11 -2.55 -20.39
CA MET A 238 -16.01 -3.60 -19.92
C MET A 238 -15.96 -4.82 -20.84
N GLY A 239 -15.66 -5.99 -20.28
CA GLY A 239 -15.54 -7.26 -21.01
C GLY A 239 -14.12 -7.81 -20.95
N ASN A 240 -13.71 -8.61 -21.93
CA ASN A 240 -12.45 -9.35 -21.86
C ASN A 240 -11.46 -8.97 -22.97
N GLY A 241 -10.19 -8.82 -22.62
CA GLY A 241 -9.13 -8.62 -23.61
C GLY A 241 -9.20 -7.30 -24.36
N ASN A 242 -9.83 -6.27 -23.78
CA ASN A 242 -9.84 -4.94 -24.39
C ASN A 242 -8.50 -4.24 -24.20
N PHE A 243 -8.07 -3.47 -25.19
CA PHE A 243 -6.83 -2.72 -25.19
C PHE A 243 -7.12 -1.23 -25.44
N THR A 244 -6.58 -0.37 -24.58
CA THR A 244 -6.62 1.08 -24.73
C THR A 244 -5.22 1.66 -24.55
N TRP A 245 -4.84 2.54 -25.46
CA TRP A 245 -3.64 3.37 -25.38
C TRP A 245 -4.02 4.83 -25.64
N VAL A 246 -3.82 5.70 -24.65
CA VAL A 246 -4.04 7.14 -24.77
C VAL A 246 -2.72 7.86 -24.55
N ALA A 247 -2.31 8.68 -25.50
CA ALA A 247 -1.18 9.60 -25.36
C ALA A 247 -1.65 11.03 -25.66
N GLN A 248 -1.50 11.91 -24.68
CA GLN A 248 -1.79 13.34 -24.78
C GLN A 248 -0.50 14.12 -24.49
N SER A 249 -0.07 14.97 -25.42
CA SER A 249 1.14 15.79 -25.29
C SER A 249 0.84 17.25 -25.56
N GLY A 250 0.92 18.12 -24.57
CA GLY A 250 0.63 19.54 -24.72
C GLY A 250 -0.34 20.00 -23.65
N THR A 251 -1.23 20.92 -24.02
CA THR A 251 -2.13 21.57 -23.05
C THR A 251 -3.60 21.37 -23.37
N GLY A 252 -4.40 21.09 -22.33
CA GLY A 252 -5.86 21.12 -22.39
C GLY A 252 -6.49 20.00 -23.22
N HIS A 253 -5.80 18.88 -23.43
CA HIS A 253 -6.39 17.75 -24.13
C HIS A 253 -7.43 17.05 -23.26
N VAL A 254 -8.55 16.66 -23.86
CA VAL A 254 -9.59 15.88 -23.18
C VAL A 254 -9.88 14.64 -24.03
N HIS A 255 -9.81 13.48 -23.38
CA HIS A 255 -10.20 12.20 -23.93
C HIS A 255 -11.20 11.51 -23.00
N LEU A 256 -12.26 10.98 -23.60
CA LEU A 256 -13.22 10.10 -22.96
C LEU A 256 -13.41 8.87 -23.86
N GLY A 257 -12.93 7.73 -23.40
CA GLY A 257 -12.98 6.44 -24.08
C GLY A 257 -13.87 5.45 -23.35
N ALA A 258 -14.67 4.69 -24.11
CA ALA A 258 -15.39 3.54 -23.60
C ALA A 258 -15.28 2.37 -24.58
N GLN A 259 -14.93 1.19 -24.06
CA GLN A 259 -14.91 -0.06 -24.79
C GLN A 259 -15.82 -1.07 -24.09
N MET A 260 -16.80 -1.61 -24.81
CA MET A 260 -17.68 -2.68 -24.32
C MET A 260 -17.55 -3.90 -25.23
N GLY A 261 -17.44 -5.08 -24.64
CA GLY A 261 -17.29 -6.34 -25.37
C GLY A 261 -15.89 -6.92 -25.24
N ASN A 262 -15.51 -7.79 -26.17
CA ASN A 262 -14.26 -8.54 -26.09
C ASN A 262 -13.31 -8.17 -27.23
N GLY A 263 -12.02 -8.04 -26.94
CA GLY A 263 -10.98 -7.86 -27.94
C GLY A 263 -11.00 -6.50 -28.65
N ASN A 264 -11.61 -5.47 -28.06
CA ASN A 264 -11.62 -4.14 -28.66
C ASN A 264 -10.24 -3.46 -28.52
N SER A 265 -9.90 -2.58 -29.46
CA SER A 265 -8.67 -1.77 -29.41
C SER A 265 -8.99 -0.30 -29.62
N MET A 266 -8.43 0.58 -28.79
CA MET A 266 -8.57 2.03 -28.85
C MET A 266 -7.18 2.64 -28.72
N ILE A 267 -6.80 3.45 -29.70
CA ILE A 267 -5.52 4.18 -29.69
C ILE A 267 -5.82 5.64 -29.95
N VAL A 268 -5.44 6.52 -29.02
CA VAL A 268 -5.64 7.96 -29.11
C VAL A 268 -4.30 8.66 -28.95
N ASN A 269 -3.97 9.53 -29.90
CA ASN A 269 -2.81 10.40 -29.85
C ASN A 269 -3.29 11.84 -30.08
N GLN A 270 -3.11 12.72 -29.10
CA GLN A 270 -3.42 14.15 -29.21
C GLN A 270 -2.16 14.94 -28.87
N SER A 271 -1.82 15.93 -29.71
CA SER A 271 -0.70 16.82 -29.40
C SER A 271 -0.91 18.25 -29.88
N ASN A 272 -0.36 19.23 -29.16
CA ASN A 272 -0.24 20.64 -29.56
C ASN A 272 1.03 21.32 -29.04
#